data_AF-A0A6J4E8U5-F1
#
_entry.id   AF-A0A6J4E8U5-F1
#
_cell.length_a   1.000
_cell.length_b   1.000
_cell.length_c   1.000
_cell.angle_alpha   90.00
_cell.angle_beta   90.00
_cell.angle_gamma   90.00
#
_symmetry.space_group_name_H-M   'P 1'
#
loop_
_entity.id
_entity.type
_entity.pdbx_description
1 polymer ?
#
loop_
_entity_poly.entity_id
_entity_poly.type
_entity_poly.pdbx_seq_one_letter_code
_entity_poly.pdbx_strand_id
1 'polypeptide(L)'
;MTQYTRPDELVFASGAKPGELQSFPDIPRGWGVTFDQTTGVPPMEWFNALFKRSDEAVRYLLQRGIGEWSTTEDYPTGAHVQEGGKVWKAKAANVGKRPSINPTEWVETALTRDALKTLIQEQLGGGTLNFGQWLWSAATSGAPASGYLALNNSTPANATALLIAKSSNEGLDYSRGLGILRAGDTICFQSRDGGSVVHRFRVTGELVDSGTYRSVPVTYVGGAGGVPAANASLQVLLTPAGASDAGMPVLSVQWWMSRSSIPAGSAPADGQLLSRALYPDVWAAIRDGKVPKTTEAIWSSDTSRRGMFTEGDGSTTFRMPDYNGKAAGSIGALFQRGDGGLSAAVAGVIQRDAFQGHWHYHQYSTAYTGYGNAGAGWVSNISSGYRDGTTETAGDAFITNSAPDGVNGVPRTAAETRPVNVTGCWIIKMGNNVANAGTIDAAALSSSHAALITRVDSLEARPRAPGDGQTWQNLTTSRVSGTTYTNTTGRPIVVHASMRNGAITAICNGLTLTDGGFHAAFVVPNGGTYSIIFTNTVNAVWAELR
;
A
#
# COMPACT_ATOMS: atom_id res chain seq x y z
N MET A 1 24.71 -27.70 47.30
CA MET A 1 24.11 -29.01 47.64
C MET A 1 25.17 -30.06 47.32
N THR A 2 25.62 -30.83 48.30
CA THR A 2 26.67 -31.83 48.07
C THR A 2 26.05 -33.02 47.34
N GLN A 3 26.58 -33.35 46.16
CA GLN A 3 26.16 -34.54 45.42
C GLN A 3 26.85 -35.74 46.07
N TYR A 4 26.08 -36.73 46.53
CA TYR A 4 26.66 -37.94 47.10
C TYR A 4 27.40 -38.71 46.00
N THR A 5 28.53 -39.32 46.37
CA THR A 5 29.33 -40.14 45.45
C THR A 5 28.63 -41.46 45.19
N ARG A 6 28.93 -42.04 44.04
CA ARG A 6 28.46 -43.37 43.67
C ARG A 6 28.96 -44.42 44.69
N PRO A 7 28.13 -45.41 45.09
CA PRO A 7 28.57 -46.53 45.91
C PRO A 7 29.70 -47.33 45.24
N ASP A 8 30.53 -47.97 46.06
CA ASP A 8 31.71 -48.74 45.67
C ASP A 8 31.40 -50.13 45.08
N GLU A 9 30.13 -50.43 44.82
CA GLU A 9 29.61 -51.70 44.27
C GLU A 9 29.86 -52.93 45.14
N LEU A 10 30.57 -52.78 46.26
CA LEU A 10 30.83 -53.86 47.19
C LEU A 10 29.55 -54.19 47.95
N VAL A 11 29.18 -55.46 47.99
CA VAL A 11 28.07 -55.96 48.80
C VAL A 11 28.64 -56.49 50.11
N PHE A 12 28.03 -56.10 51.24
CA PHE A 12 28.50 -56.57 52.54
C PHE A 12 28.32 -58.08 52.67
N ALA A 13 29.37 -58.78 53.11
CA ALA A 13 29.40 -60.24 53.31
C ALA A 13 29.20 -61.10 52.03
N SER A 14 29.32 -60.54 50.82
CA SER A 14 29.19 -61.30 49.56
C SER A 14 30.28 -62.35 49.32
N GLY A 15 31.46 -62.18 49.90
CA GLY A 15 32.61 -63.09 49.82
C GLY A 15 32.91 -63.83 51.14
N ALA A 16 31.99 -63.79 52.10
CA ALA A 16 32.19 -64.42 53.41
C ALA A 16 32.29 -65.95 53.29
N LYS A 17 33.51 -66.50 53.45
CA LYS A 17 33.73 -67.95 53.58
C LYS A 17 33.67 -68.37 55.05
N PRO A 18 33.27 -69.62 55.37
CA PRO A 18 33.33 -70.14 56.73
C PRO A 18 34.78 -70.09 57.28
N GLY A 19 35.01 -69.36 58.38
CA GLY A 19 36.21 -69.47 59.22
C GLY A 19 37.51 -68.84 58.71
N GLU A 20 37.49 -68.03 57.65
CA GLU A 20 38.70 -67.38 57.12
C GLU A 20 38.87 -65.97 57.78
N LEU A 21 40.09 -65.46 57.97
CA LEU A 21 40.46 -64.33 58.85
C LEU A 21 41.34 -63.27 58.12
N GLN A 22 40.94 -61.98 58.02
CA GLN A 22 41.75 -60.84 57.49
C GLN A 22 41.37 -59.46 58.09
N SER A 23 42.12 -58.39 57.76
CA SER A 23 41.99 -57.02 58.28
C SER A 23 40.72 -56.27 57.82
N PHE A 24 40.06 -55.52 58.71
CA PHE A 24 38.94 -54.62 58.35
C PHE A 24 39.48 -53.25 57.85
N PRO A 25 38.83 -52.53 56.91
CA PRO A 25 37.54 -52.80 56.26
C PRO A 25 37.64 -53.69 55.01
N ASP A 26 37.36 -54.98 55.19
CA ASP A 26 37.10 -55.93 54.10
C ASP A 26 35.58 -56.11 53.96
N ILE A 27 34.95 -55.18 53.24
CA ILE A 27 33.49 -55.10 53.09
C ILE A 27 32.87 -56.41 52.54
N PRO A 28 33.44 -57.05 51.49
CA PRO A 28 32.93 -58.34 50.99
C PRO A 28 32.92 -59.47 52.01
N ARG A 29 33.80 -59.50 53.02
CA ARG A 29 33.90 -60.60 53.99
C ARG A 29 32.91 -60.53 55.15
N GLY A 30 32.38 -59.34 55.41
CA GLY A 30 31.39 -59.12 56.47
C GLY A 30 31.95 -59.23 57.89
N TRP A 31 31.11 -59.63 58.85
CA TRP A 31 31.49 -59.69 60.28
C TRP A 31 32.42 -60.85 60.64
N GLY A 32 32.80 -61.74 59.71
CA GLY A 32 33.72 -62.85 60.00
C GLY A 32 35.08 -62.40 60.56
N VAL A 33 35.44 -61.13 60.37
CA VAL A 33 36.64 -60.47 60.89
C VAL A 33 36.61 -60.18 62.40
N THR A 34 35.43 -60.15 63.03
CA THR A 34 35.28 -59.73 64.43
C THR A 34 35.88 -60.74 65.41
N PHE A 35 35.96 -62.02 65.05
CA PHE A 35 36.50 -63.06 65.92
C PHE A 35 37.99 -62.86 66.26
N ASP A 36 38.79 -62.32 65.34
CA ASP A 36 40.23 -62.11 65.54
C ASP A 36 40.58 -60.78 66.19
N GLN A 37 39.79 -59.74 65.90
CA GLN A 37 40.14 -58.37 66.25
C GLN A 37 39.41 -57.88 67.50
N THR A 38 38.22 -58.43 67.75
CA THR A 38 37.32 -57.90 68.78
C THR A 38 36.57 -59.02 69.52
N THR A 39 37.14 -60.23 69.50
CA THR A 39 36.63 -61.40 70.24
C THR A 39 35.18 -61.75 69.87
N GLY A 40 34.83 -61.56 68.60
CA GLY A 40 33.52 -61.89 68.03
C GLY A 40 32.48 -60.77 68.11
N VAL A 41 32.81 -59.62 68.72
CA VAL A 41 31.86 -58.50 68.90
C VAL A 41 32.27 -57.30 68.04
N PRO A 42 31.54 -56.95 66.96
CA PRO A 42 31.88 -55.80 66.14
C PRO A 42 31.81 -54.47 66.90
N PRO A 43 32.82 -53.58 66.78
CA PRO A 43 32.79 -52.24 67.38
C PRO A 43 31.68 -51.36 66.83
N MET A 44 31.20 -50.42 67.65
CA MET A 44 30.19 -49.43 67.25
C MET A 44 30.61 -48.61 66.02
N GLU A 45 31.90 -48.35 65.85
CA GLU A 45 32.44 -47.63 64.69
C GLU A 45 32.20 -48.37 63.37
N TRP A 46 32.22 -49.70 63.36
CA TRP A 46 31.96 -50.49 62.16
C TRP A 46 30.47 -50.46 61.79
N PHE A 47 29.58 -50.47 62.79
CA PHE A 47 28.15 -50.25 62.59
C PHE A 47 27.87 -48.86 62.02
N ASN A 48 28.47 -47.81 62.61
CA ASN A 48 28.34 -46.45 62.10
C ASN A 48 28.82 -46.33 60.65
N ALA A 49 29.94 -46.98 60.30
CA ALA A 49 30.45 -47.00 58.93
C ALA A 49 29.50 -47.71 57.95
N LEU A 50 28.91 -48.85 58.35
CA LEU A 50 27.98 -49.60 57.51
C LEU A 50 26.66 -48.84 57.28
N PHE A 51 26.09 -48.26 58.33
CA PHE A 51 24.88 -47.44 58.22
C PHE A 51 25.14 -46.20 57.38
N LYS A 52 26.27 -45.51 57.59
CA LYS A 52 26.67 -44.37 56.77
C LYS A 52 26.78 -44.74 55.29
N ARG A 53 27.47 -45.83 54.95
CA ARG A 53 27.59 -46.30 53.55
C ARG A 53 26.21 -46.58 52.93
N SER A 54 25.30 -47.16 53.71
CA SER A 54 23.94 -47.48 53.25
C SER A 54 23.11 -46.21 53.02
N ASP A 55 23.14 -45.26 53.96
CA ASP A 55 22.44 -43.99 53.84
C ASP A 55 22.99 -43.13 52.70
N GLU A 56 24.31 -43.09 52.51
CA GLU A 56 24.96 -42.38 51.40
C GLU A 56 24.56 -42.99 50.04
N ALA A 57 24.44 -44.31 49.95
CA ALA A 57 23.95 -45.00 48.75
C ALA A 57 22.47 -44.67 48.47
N VAL A 58 21.62 -44.65 49.49
CA VAL A 58 20.21 -44.23 49.35
C VAL A 58 20.12 -42.76 48.94
N ARG A 59 20.91 -41.88 49.54
CA ARG A 59 20.95 -40.45 49.19
C ARG A 59 21.42 -40.23 47.76
N TYR A 60 22.41 -40.99 47.29
CA TYR A 60 22.85 -40.99 45.88
C TYR A 60 21.70 -41.32 44.94
N LEU A 61 20.97 -42.40 45.21
CA LEU A 61 19.82 -42.82 44.39
C LEU A 61 18.66 -41.81 44.47
N LEU A 62 18.37 -41.23 45.63
CA LEU A 62 17.34 -40.19 45.77
C LEU A 62 17.68 -38.92 44.99
N GLN A 63 18.97 -38.57 44.87
CA GLN A 63 19.41 -37.41 44.11
C GLN A 63 19.38 -37.64 42.60
N ARG A 64 19.70 -38.87 42.14
CA ARG A 64 19.88 -39.15 40.71
C ARG A 64 18.76 -39.95 40.05
N GLY A 65 17.99 -40.70 40.82
CA GLY A 65 16.98 -41.65 40.36
C GLY A 65 17.56 -42.92 39.73
N ILE A 66 18.44 -42.75 38.74
CA ILE A 66 19.11 -43.82 38.00
C ILE A 66 20.63 -43.73 38.25
N GLY A 67 21.26 -44.85 38.57
CA GLY A 67 22.71 -44.89 38.82
C GLY A 67 23.54 -44.59 37.57
N GLU A 68 24.74 -44.07 37.78
CA GLU A 68 25.75 -43.90 36.74
C GLU A 68 26.29 -45.23 36.25
N TRP A 69 26.66 -45.26 34.97
CA TRP A 69 27.37 -46.37 34.38
C TRP A 69 28.73 -46.61 35.06
N SER A 70 29.12 -47.88 35.09
CA SER A 70 30.36 -48.41 35.65
C SER A 70 31.12 -49.26 34.66
N THR A 71 32.44 -49.25 34.79
CA THR A 71 33.34 -50.21 34.16
C THR A 71 33.35 -51.59 34.82
N THR A 72 32.85 -51.73 36.05
CA THR A 72 32.96 -52.97 36.87
C THR A 72 31.62 -53.64 37.17
N GLU A 73 30.51 -52.95 36.94
CA GLU A 73 29.16 -53.46 37.25
C GLU A 73 28.64 -54.45 36.20
N ASP A 74 27.87 -55.44 36.67
CA ASP A 74 27.11 -56.38 35.84
C ASP A 74 25.74 -55.80 35.47
N TYR A 75 25.50 -55.63 34.17
CA TYR A 75 24.24 -55.11 33.64
C TYR A 75 23.41 -56.20 32.97
N PRO A 76 22.34 -56.71 33.63
CA PRO A 76 21.43 -57.65 32.98
C PRO A 76 20.61 -56.97 31.87
N THR A 77 20.06 -57.76 30.95
CA THR A 77 19.15 -57.26 29.91
C THR A 77 18.00 -56.48 30.55
N GLY A 78 17.81 -55.23 30.12
CA GLY A 78 16.80 -54.31 30.65
C GLY A 78 17.29 -53.37 31.77
N ALA A 79 18.54 -53.49 32.24
CA ALA A 79 19.12 -52.54 33.19
C ALA A 79 19.19 -51.12 32.62
N HIS A 80 19.08 -50.11 33.50
CA HIS A 80 19.14 -48.69 33.12
C HIS A 80 20.28 -47.98 33.83
N VAL A 81 21.00 -47.13 33.10
CA VAL A 81 22.14 -46.35 33.62
C VAL A 81 22.21 -44.95 33.03
N GLN A 82 22.93 -44.06 33.71
CA GLN A 82 23.27 -42.72 33.21
C GLN A 82 24.72 -42.67 32.71
N GLU A 83 24.95 -42.11 31.53
CA GLU A 83 26.28 -41.80 31.00
C GLU A 83 26.21 -40.57 30.10
N GLY A 84 27.13 -39.61 30.28
CA GLY A 84 27.19 -38.40 29.45
C GLY A 84 25.93 -37.51 29.49
N GLY A 85 25.16 -37.56 30.58
CA GLY A 85 23.88 -36.84 30.71
C GLY A 85 22.70 -37.52 30.00
N LYS A 86 22.89 -38.73 29.46
CA LYS A 86 21.87 -39.54 28.79
C LYS A 86 21.46 -40.73 29.65
N VAL A 87 20.27 -41.29 29.37
CA VAL A 87 19.79 -42.53 29.98
C VAL A 87 19.85 -43.64 28.95
N TRP A 88 20.45 -44.76 29.34
CA TRP A 88 20.67 -45.92 28.51
C TRP A 88 19.97 -47.15 29.09
N LYS A 89 19.49 -48.04 28.22
CA LYS A 89 18.95 -49.35 28.58
C LYS A 89 19.80 -50.46 27.95
N ALA A 90 20.13 -51.47 28.73
CA ALA A 90 20.82 -52.65 28.24
C ALA A 90 19.89 -53.49 27.36
N LYS A 91 20.25 -53.68 26.09
CA LYS A 91 19.62 -54.61 25.13
C LYS A 91 20.11 -56.05 25.33
N ALA A 92 21.32 -56.23 25.84
CA ALA A 92 21.91 -57.52 26.13
C ALA A 92 22.71 -57.44 27.44
N ALA A 93 22.79 -58.56 28.15
CA ALA A 93 23.59 -58.66 29.35
C ALA A 93 25.07 -58.36 29.04
N ASN A 94 25.69 -57.51 29.85
CA ASN A 94 27.09 -57.11 29.67
C ASN A 94 27.73 -56.69 30.99
N VAL A 95 29.06 -56.70 31.03
CA VAL A 95 29.85 -56.26 32.18
C VAL A 95 30.67 -55.08 31.72
N GLY A 96 30.53 -53.93 32.38
CA GLY A 96 31.42 -52.80 32.17
C GLY A 96 31.48 -52.21 30.75
N LYS A 97 30.60 -52.60 29.82
CA LYS A 97 30.63 -52.09 28.44
C LYS A 97 30.03 -50.69 28.41
N ARG A 98 30.80 -49.70 27.97
CA ARG A 98 30.37 -48.29 27.95
C ARG A 98 29.22 -48.04 26.97
N PRO A 99 28.09 -47.42 27.39
CA PRO A 99 26.91 -47.27 26.54
C PRO A 99 27.15 -46.49 25.24
N SER A 100 27.87 -45.37 25.30
CA SER A 100 28.09 -44.47 24.17
C SER A 100 28.90 -45.04 23.00
N ILE A 101 29.62 -46.15 23.22
CA ILE A 101 30.47 -46.80 22.19
C ILE A 101 30.12 -48.27 21.94
N ASN A 102 29.12 -48.82 22.63
CA ASN A 102 28.69 -50.22 22.50
C ASN A 102 27.20 -50.28 22.10
N PRO A 103 26.84 -49.89 20.87
CA PRO A 103 25.44 -49.82 20.42
C PRO A 103 24.79 -51.20 20.25
N THR A 104 25.54 -52.30 20.28
CA THR A 104 24.97 -53.66 20.25
C THR A 104 24.30 -54.00 21.58
N GLU A 105 24.93 -53.63 22.69
CA GLU A 105 24.47 -53.91 24.05
C GLU A 105 23.60 -52.81 24.63
N TRP A 106 23.66 -51.58 24.10
CA TRP A 106 22.96 -50.43 24.69
C TRP A 106 22.07 -49.69 23.69
N VAL A 107 20.98 -49.11 24.21
CA VAL A 107 20.11 -48.19 23.49
C VAL A 107 19.80 -46.98 24.37
N GLU A 108 19.82 -45.78 23.80
CA GLU A 108 19.40 -44.55 24.48
C GLU A 108 17.86 -44.55 24.63
N THR A 109 17.35 -44.30 25.84
CA THR A 109 15.89 -44.44 26.12
C THR A 109 15.20 -43.17 26.57
N ALA A 110 15.95 -42.09 26.82
CA ALA A 110 15.38 -40.79 27.13
C ALA A 110 15.80 -39.76 26.09
N LEU A 111 14.83 -39.07 25.49
CA LEU A 111 15.10 -37.92 24.65
C LEU A 111 15.55 -36.76 25.53
N THR A 112 16.78 -36.27 25.34
CA THR A 112 17.19 -35.00 25.94
C THR A 112 16.39 -33.85 25.29
N ARG A 113 16.26 -32.72 26.00
CA ARG A 113 15.62 -31.52 25.43
C ARG A 113 16.28 -31.07 24.13
N ASP A 114 17.59 -31.22 24.03
CA ASP A 114 18.33 -30.85 22.83
C ASP A 114 18.15 -31.87 21.70
N ALA A 115 18.11 -33.18 22.01
CA ALA A 115 17.73 -34.19 21.02
C ALA A 115 16.29 -33.98 20.49
N LEU A 116 15.36 -33.60 21.37
CA LEU A 116 13.99 -33.26 20.97
C LEU A 116 13.94 -32.02 20.08
N LYS A 117 14.73 -30.97 20.38
CA LYS A 117 14.83 -29.79 19.52
C LYS A 117 15.40 -30.14 18.15
N THR A 118 16.48 -30.91 18.10
CA THR A 118 17.07 -31.37 16.83
C THR A 118 16.07 -32.20 16.04
N LEU A 119 15.37 -33.14 16.68
CA LEU A 119 14.30 -33.93 16.03
C LEU A 119 13.15 -33.06 15.53
N ILE A 120 12.67 -32.11 16.32
CA ILE A 120 11.63 -31.15 15.89
C ILE A 120 12.14 -30.31 14.72
N GLN A 121 13.40 -29.86 14.75
CA GLN A 121 14.02 -29.09 13.68
C GLN A 121 14.27 -29.91 12.42
N GLU A 122 14.58 -31.20 12.52
CA GLU A 122 14.71 -32.11 11.37
C GLU A 122 13.33 -32.44 10.78
N GLN A 123 12.30 -32.61 11.61
CA GLN A 123 10.92 -32.86 11.17
C GLN A 123 10.26 -31.62 10.56
N LEU A 124 10.60 -30.41 11.05
CA LEU A 124 10.16 -29.14 10.46
C LEU A 124 11.08 -28.68 9.31
N GLY A 125 12.34 -29.12 9.30
CA GLY A 125 13.44 -28.72 8.43
C GLY A 125 13.43 -29.34 7.04
N GLY A 126 12.24 -29.39 6.43
CA GLY A 126 12.08 -29.81 5.04
C GLY A 126 10.66 -29.64 4.49
N GLY A 127 9.66 -29.42 5.35
CA GLY A 127 8.24 -29.46 4.96
C GLY A 127 7.59 -28.10 4.66
N THR A 128 8.17 -26.96 5.05
CA THR A 128 7.53 -25.67 4.78
C THR A 128 8.57 -24.63 4.37
N LEU A 129 8.94 -24.64 3.08
CA LEU A 129 9.81 -23.65 2.40
C LEU A 129 9.35 -22.19 2.56
N ASN A 130 8.18 -21.99 3.16
CA ASN A 130 7.40 -20.77 3.16
C ASN A 130 7.31 -20.12 4.55
N PHE A 131 7.92 -20.67 5.61
CA PHE A 131 7.89 -20.10 6.95
C PHE A 131 9.26 -20.23 7.64
N GLY A 132 9.73 -19.17 8.31
CA GLY A 132 11.03 -19.17 9.01
C GLY A 132 11.24 -17.95 9.91
N GLN A 133 12.39 -17.87 10.59
CA GLN A 133 12.70 -16.77 11.49
C GLN A 133 13.96 -16.00 11.12
N TRP A 134 13.90 -14.67 11.23
CA TRP A 134 15.03 -13.77 11.02
C TRP A 134 15.07 -12.71 12.11
N LEU A 135 16.25 -12.15 12.35
CA LEU A 135 16.43 -10.97 13.20
C LEU A 135 16.27 -9.70 12.37
N TRP A 136 15.72 -8.65 12.98
CA TRP A 136 15.64 -7.34 12.36
C TRP A 136 16.99 -6.61 12.39
N SER A 137 17.43 -6.13 11.23
CA SER A 137 18.54 -5.18 11.10
C SER A 137 18.00 -3.77 10.86
N ALA A 138 18.50 -2.80 11.63
CA ALA A 138 18.18 -1.38 11.44
C ALA A 138 18.95 -0.73 10.27
N ALA A 139 19.86 -1.46 9.61
CA ALA A 139 20.61 -0.94 8.48
C ALA A 139 19.71 -0.79 7.24
N THR A 140 19.79 0.35 6.55
CA THR A 140 19.02 0.62 5.32
C THR A 140 19.80 0.37 4.03
N SER A 141 21.04 -0.10 4.14
CA SER A 141 21.92 -0.36 3.01
C SER A 141 23.00 -1.38 3.39
N GLY A 142 23.60 -2.03 2.38
CA GLY A 142 24.64 -3.03 2.58
C GLY A 142 24.08 -4.44 2.82
N ALA A 143 24.98 -5.40 2.96
CA ALA A 143 24.60 -6.80 3.16
C ALA A 143 24.06 -7.03 4.58
N PRO A 144 22.84 -7.60 4.75
CA PRO A 144 22.41 -8.07 6.06
C PRO A 144 23.31 -9.22 6.54
N ALA A 145 23.53 -9.29 7.84
CA ALA A 145 24.26 -10.39 8.46
C ALA A 145 23.48 -11.72 8.31
N SER A 146 24.18 -12.85 8.46
CA SER A 146 23.57 -14.18 8.48
C SER A 146 22.43 -14.25 9.51
N GLY A 147 21.24 -14.71 9.12
CA GLY A 147 20.07 -14.74 9.99
C GLY A 147 19.29 -13.43 10.12
N TYR A 148 19.66 -12.37 9.39
CA TYR A 148 18.99 -11.07 9.45
C TYR A 148 18.18 -10.73 8.19
N LEU A 149 17.18 -9.87 8.36
CA LEU A 149 16.52 -9.15 7.28
C LEU A 149 16.51 -7.64 7.56
N ALA A 150 16.41 -6.85 6.50
CA ALA A 150 16.42 -5.39 6.55
C ALA A 150 15.58 -4.79 5.42
N LEU A 151 15.08 -3.57 5.60
CA LEU A 151 14.47 -2.80 4.51
C LEU A 151 15.45 -1.72 4.04
N ASN A 152 15.39 -1.36 2.76
CA ASN A 152 16.22 -0.27 2.22
C ASN A 152 15.76 1.14 2.64
N ASN A 153 14.80 1.23 3.57
CA ASN A 153 14.27 2.48 4.08
C ASN A 153 13.91 2.29 5.56
N SER A 154 14.14 3.33 6.38
CA SER A 154 13.78 3.32 7.80
C SER A 154 12.28 3.28 8.04
N THR A 155 11.48 3.70 7.06
CA THR A 155 10.02 3.67 7.12
C THR A 155 9.48 2.50 6.28
N PRO A 156 8.83 1.48 6.89
CA PRO A 156 8.36 0.30 6.18
C PRO A 156 7.44 0.61 4.99
N ALA A 157 6.59 1.63 5.11
CA ALA A 157 5.68 2.06 4.05
C ALA A 157 6.38 2.60 2.79
N ASN A 158 7.63 3.08 2.93
CA ASN A 158 8.41 3.68 1.84
C ASN A 158 9.51 2.75 1.33
N ALA A 159 9.61 1.53 1.85
CA ALA A 159 10.62 0.57 1.43
C ALA A 159 10.31 0.04 0.02
N THR A 160 11.32 0.03 -0.84
CA THR A 160 11.23 -0.49 -2.21
C THR A 160 12.02 -1.79 -2.38
N ALA A 161 12.84 -2.16 -1.39
CA ALA A 161 13.56 -3.43 -1.36
C ALA A 161 13.62 -4.00 0.07
N LEU A 162 13.42 -5.31 0.17
CA LEU A 162 13.68 -6.12 1.35
C LEU A 162 14.97 -6.93 1.11
N LEU A 163 15.94 -6.76 2.00
CA LEU A 163 17.19 -7.50 2.00
C LEU A 163 17.04 -8.65 3.00
N ILE A 164 17.15 -9.90 2.56
CA ILE A 164 16.95 -11.07 3.42
C ILE A 164 18.09 -12.07 3.27
N ALA A 165 18.75 -12.41 4.39
CA ALA A 165 19.79 -13.41 4.43
C ALA A 165 19.24 -14.78 4.01
N LYS A 166 20.04 -15.55 3.26
CA LYS A 166 19.65 -16.90 2.82
C LYS A 166 19.61 -17.88 3.98
N SER A 167 20.42 -17.65 5.01
CA SER A 167 20.34 -18.35 6.30
C SER A 167 19.33 -17.67 7.22
N SER A 168 18.50 -18.46 7.88
CA SER A 168 17.60 -17.98 8.93
C SER A 168 18.34 -17.81 10.27
N ASN A 169 17.72 -17.13 11.24
CA ASN A 169 18.21 -17.05 12.62
C ASN A 169 18.28 -18.42 13.30
N GLU A 170 17.56 -19.41 12.77
CA GLU A 170 17.57 -20.80 13.25
C GLU A 170 18.70 -21.63 12.62
N GLY A 171 19.52 -21.03 11.74
CA GLY A 171 20.63 -21.71 11.05
C GLY A 171 20.19 -22.55 9.85
N LEU A 172 18.96 -22.39 9.37
CA LEU A 172 18.42 -23.14 8.23
C LEU A 172 18.68 -22.40 6.90
N ASP A 173 18.85 -23.16 5.81
CA ASP A 173 19.06 -22.62 4.47
C ASP A 173 17.75 -22.41 3.70
N TYR A 174 17.46 -21.15 3.37
CA TYR A 174 16.32 -20.71 2.55
C TYR A 174 16.73 -20.30 1.13
N SER A 175 17.96 -20.61 0.68
CA SER A 175 18.46 -20.27 -0.66
C SER A 175 17.52 -20.69 -1.78
N ARG A 176 16.84 -21.84 -1.66
CA ARG A 176 15.88 -22.33 -2.65
C ARG A 176 14.49 -21.71 -2.49
N GLY A 177 13.97 -21.61 -1.26
CA GLY A 177 12.66 -21.02 -0.96
C GLY A 177 12.58 -19.54 -1.33
N LEU A 178 13.63 -18.77 -1.03
CA LEU A 178 13.74 -17.39 -1.49
C LEU A 178 13.97 -17.30 -3.00
N GLY A 179 14.48 -18.35 -3.64
CA GLY A 179 14.83 -18.34 -5.07
C GLY A 179 13.63 -18.60 -5.99
N ILE A 180 12.54 -19.11 -5.44
CA ILE A 180 11.29 -19.34 -6.18
C ILE A 180 10.32 -18.16 -6.09
N LEU A 181 10.62 -17.15 -5.28
CA LEU A 181 9.80 -15.95 -5.15
C LEU A 181 9.75 -15.17 -6.47
N ARG A 182 8.58 -14.65 -6.82
CA ARG A 182 8.34 -13.88 -8.04
C ARG A 182 7.45 -12.67 -7.77
N ALA A 183 7.39 -11.77 -8.74
CA ALA A 183 6.43 -10.67 -8.72
C ALA A 183 5.01 -11.20 -8.49
N GLY A 184 4.32 -10.68 -7.48
CA GLY A 184 3.03 -11.20 -7.04
C GLY A 184 3.08 -12.04 -5.75
N ASP A 185 4.24 -12.47 -5.27
CA ASP A 185 4.31 -13.17 -4.00
C ASP A 185 4.20 -12.21 -2.83
N THR A 186 3.83 -12.72 -1.66
CA THR A 186 3.67 -11.90 -0.44
C THR A 186 4.67 -12.34 0.62
N ILE A 187 5.31 -11.35 1.25
CA ILE A 187 6.19 -11.55 2.39
C ILE A 187 5.57 -10.85 3.60
N CYS A 188 5.17 -11.64 4.58
CA CYS A 188 4.68 -11.13 5.86
C CYS A 188 5.75 -11.36 6.91
N PHE A 189 5.99 -10.38 7.77
CA PHE A 189 6.76 -10.60 8.97
C PHE A 189 6.10 -9.99 10.20
N GLN A 190 6.17 -10.72 11.30
CA GLN A 190 5.58 -10.36 12.59
C GLN A 190 6.62 -10.53 13.69
N SER A 191 6.62 -9.65 14.69
CA SER A 191 7.42 -9.84 15.91
C SER A 191 7.02 -11.13 16.61
N ARG A 192 7.98 -12.02 16.82
CA ARG A 192 7.76 -13.33 17.47
C ARG A 192 7.22 -13.18 18.89
N ASP A 193 7.76 -12.23 19.64
CA ASP A 193 7.40 -11.98 21.02
C ASP A 193 6.29 -10.92 21.07
N GLY A 194 5.09 -11.31 21.46
CA GLY A 194 3.96 -10.40 21.71
C GLY A 194 3.25 -9.83 20.47
N GLY A 195 3.70 -10.13 19.26
CA GLY A 195 2.95 -9.80 18.02
C GLY A 195 2.70 -8.31 17.76
N SER A 196 3.45 -7.42 18.42
CA SER A 196 3.24 -5.96 18.41
C SER A 196 3.59 -5.30 17.07
N VAL A 197 4.44 -5.92 16.25
CA VAL A 197 4.83 -5.42 14.93
C VAL A 197 4.43 -6.44 13.88
N VAL A 198 3.73 -6.00 12.83
CA VAL A 198 3.35 -6.83 11.69
C VAL A 198 3.42 -6.01 10.40
N HIS A 199 4.05 -6.55 9.37
CA HIS A 199 4.07 -5.94 8.05
C HIS A 199 3.85 -6.97 6.95
N ARG A 200 3.19 -6.52 5.89
CA ARG A 200 2.96 -7.27 4.68
C ARG A 200 3.50 -6.49 3.48
N PHE A 201 4.33 -7.17 2.70
CA PHE A 201 4.95 -6.66 1.48
C PHE A 201 4.57 -7.54 0.30
N ARG A 202 4.48 -6.91 -0.87
CA ARG A 202 4.26 -7.57 -2.15
C ARG A 202 5.54 -7.53 -2.95
N VAL A 203 5.98 -8.66 -3.50
CA VAL A 203 7.12 -8.72 -4.41
C VAL A 203 6.73 -8.10 -5.75
N THR A 204 7.56 -7.20 -6.29
CA THR A 204 7.23 -6.39 -7.49
C THR A 204 8.04 -6.77 -8.73
N GLY A 205 9.07 -7.59 -8.62
CA GLY A 205 9.97 -7.93 -9.72
C GLY A 205 10.92 -9.08 -9.40
N GLU A 206 11.95 -9.24 -10.23
CA GLU A 206 13.00 -10.25 -10.05
C GLU A 206 13.90 -9.93 -8.85
N LEU A 207 14.31 -10.98 -8.13
CA LEU A 207 15.18 -10.87 -6.97
C LEU A 207 16.64 -10.86 -7.42
N VAL A 208 17.46 -10.01 -6.81
CA VAL A 208 18.91 -9.98 -7.05
C VAL A 208 19.61 -10.88 -6.03
N ASP A 209 20.29 -11.91 -6.52
CA ASP A 209 21.15 -12.76 -5.69
C ASP A 209 22.48 -12.06 -5.42
N SER A 210 22.79 -11.82 -4.15
CA SER A 210 24.01 -11.12 -3.70
C SER A 210 24.96 -12.05 -2.92
N GLY A 211 24.91 -13.35 -3.19
CA GLY A 211 25.76 -14.34 -2.52
C GLY A 211 25.14 -14.81 -1.21
N THR A 212 25.30 -14.06 -0.12
CA THR A 212 24.81 -14.45 1.23
C THR A 212 23.36 -14.06 1.50
N TYR A 213 22.81 -13.13 0.72
CA TYR A 213 21.45 -12.63 0.86
C TYR A 213 20.81 -12.42 -0.53
N ARG A 214 19.49 -12.17 -0.54
CA ARG A 214 18.79 -11.67 -1.73
C ARG A 214 18.20 -10.30 -1.47
N SER A 215 18.25 -9.45 -2.49
CA SER A 215 17.48 -8.21 -2.54
C SER A 215 16.17 -8.47 -3.27
N VAL A 216 15.06 -8.33 -2.56
CA VAL A 216 13.71 -8.57 -3.05
C VAL A 216 13.05 -7.22 -3.32
N PRO A 217 12.73 -6.88 -4.59
CA PRO A 217 11.97 -5.66 -4.87
C PRO A 217 10.55 -5.82 -4.33
N VAL A 218 10.12 -4.86 -3.51
CA VAL A 218 8.84 -4.92 -2.80
C VAL A 218 8.06 -3.61 -2.85
N THR A 219 6.76 -3.71 -2.65
CA THR A 219 5.90 -2.58 -2.26
C THR A 219 5.15 -2.91 -0.97
N TYR A 220 4.91 -1.90 -0.14
CA TYR A 220 4.22 -2.06 1.13
C TYR A 220 2.72 -2.23 0.91
N VAL A 221 2.13 -3.27 1.53
CA VAL A 221 0.69 -3.55 1.44
C VAL A 221 -0.04 -3.03 2.67
N GLY A 222 0.55 -3.18 3.86
CA GLY A 222 -0.07 -2.79 5.12
C GLY A 222 0.60 -3.44 6.34
N GLY A 223 0.22 -3.00 7.53
CA GLY A 223 0.83 -3.43 8.78
C GLY A 223 0.55 -2.50 9.96
N ALA A 224 1.09 -2.85 11.13
CA ALA A 224 0.94 -2.10 12.38
C ALA A 224 2.21 -2.27 13.24
N GLY A 225 2.39 -1.39 14.23
CA GLY A 225 3.47 -1.50 15.23
C GLY A 225 4.74 -0.71 14.96
N GLY A 226 4.83 0.02 13.85
CA GLY A 226 6.01 0.87 13.54
C GLY A 226 7.20 0.07 13.01
N VAL A 227 8.42 0.49 13.29
CA VAL A 227 9.64 -0.22 12.85
C VAL A 227 10.02 -1.26 13.91
N PRO A 228 10.35 -2.51 13.54
CA PRO A 228 10.86 -3.46 14.52
C PRO A 228 12.12 -2.92 15.23
N ALA A 229 12.27 -3.23 16.52
CA ALA A 229 13.48 -2.88 17.27
C ALA A 229 14.70 -3.63 16.72
N ALA A 230 15.90 -3.04 16.81
CA ALA A 230 17.13 -3.70 16.40
C ALA A 230 17.28 -5.06 17.10
N ASN A 231 17.62 -6.10 16.33
CA ASN A 231 17.74 -7.49 16.79
C ASN A 231 16.42 -8.13 17.28
N ALA A 232 15.26 -7.53 16.99
CA ALA A 232 13.98 -8.17 17.28
C ALA A 232 13.84 -9.46 16.46
N SER A 233 13.38 -10.53 17.11
CA SER A 233 13.07 -11.79 16.43
C SER A 233 11.76 -11.66 15.65
N LEU A 234 11.82 -11.94 14.36
CA LEU A 234 10.69 -11.90 13.45
C LEU A 234 10.34 -13.31 12.97
N GLN A 235 9.05 -13.63 12.94
CA GLN A 235 8.50 -14.74 12.17
C GLN A 235 8.16 -14.24 10.78
N VAL A 236 8.62 -14.93 9.75
CA VAL A 236 8.46 -14.57 8.34
C VAL A 236 7.69 -15.65 7.62
N LEU A 237 6.63 -15.25 6.94
CA LEU A 237 5.81 -16.09 6.07
C LEU A 237 5.96 -15.61 4.62
N LEU A 238 6.41 -16.52 3.76
CA LEU A 238 6.49 -16.36 2.31
C LEU A 238 5.29 -17.06 1.69
N THR A 239 4.43 -16.33 0.99
CA THR A 239 3.24 -16.90 0.37
C THR A 239 3.34 -16.77 -1.15
N PRO A 240 3.47 -17.89 -1.90
CA PRO A 240 3.36 -17.89 -3.34
C PRO A 240 2.02 -17.30 -3.78
N ALA A 241 2.02 -16.59 -4.90
CA ALA A 241 0.83 -15.98 -5.49
C ALA A 241 -0.17 -17.08 -5.88
N GLY A 242 -1.14 -17.34 -5.00
CA GLY A 242 -2.28 -18.21 -5.27
C GLY A 242 -3.33 -18.12 -4.17
N ALA A 243 -4.15 -17.05 -4.20
CA ALA A 243 -5.55 -16.97 -3.76
C ALA A 243 -6.03 -15.58 -3.29
N SER A 244 -5.16 -14.58 -3.08
CA SER A 244 -5.62 -13.30 -2.50
C SER A 244 -5.43 -12.03 -3.34
N ASP A 245 -4.71 -12.04 -4.46
CA ASP A 245 -4.43 -10.76 -5.16
C ASP A 245 -4.08 -10.84 -6.65
N ALA A 246 -4.44 -11.90 -7.37
CA ALA A 246 -4.79 -11.72 -8.79
C ALA A 246 -6.21 -11.14 -8.86
N GLY A 247 -6.44 -10.06 -8.09
CA GLY A 247 -7.63 -9.24 -8.24
C GLY A 247 -7.69 -8.74 -9.67
N MET A 248 -8.91 -8.43 -10.13
CA MET A 248 -9.10 -7.94 -11.48
C MET A 248 -8.10 -6.81 -11.79
N PRO A 249 -7.35 -6.87 -12.91
CA PRO A 249 -6.29 -5.91 -13.19
C PRO A 249 -6.77 -4.46 -13.11
N VAL A 250 -5.91 -3.57 -12.65
CA VAL A 250 -6.17 -2.12 -12.72
C VAL A 250 -6.48 -1.75 -14.17
N LEU A 251 -7.44 -0.83 -14.36
CA LEU A 251 -8.02 -0.41 -15.64
C LEU A 251 -8.92 -1.44 -16.34
N SER A 252 -9.22 -2.59 -15.71
CA SER A 252 -10.26 -3.48 -16.24
C SER A 252 -11.63 -2.82 -16.21
N VAL A 253 -12.38 -2.99 -17.30
CA VAL A 253 -13.74 -2.48 -17.45
C VAL A 253 -14.75 -3.55 -17.07
N GLN A 254 -15.78 -3.18 -16.30
CA GLN A 254 -16.85 -4.07 -15.87
C GLN A 254 -18.21 -3.42 -16.05
N TRP A 255 -19.21 -4.25 -16.35
CA TRP A 255 -20.60 -3.84 -16.24
C TRP A 255 -21.10 -4.12 -14.82
N TRP A 256 -21.77 -3.15 -14.22
CA TRP A 256 -22.24 -3.21 -12.84
C TRP A 256 -23.73 -2.91 -12.73
N MET A 257 -24.45 -3.70 -11.94
CA MET A 257 -25.91 -3.69 -11.86
C MET A 257 -26.46 -2.38 -11.27
N SER A 258 -25.80 -1.81 -10.26
CA SER A 258 -26.29 -0.61 -9.56
C SER A 258 -25.18 0.40 -9.27
N ARG A 259 -25.37 1.62 -9.76
CA ARG A 259 -24.45 2.75 -9.57
C ARG A 259 -24.27 3.15 -8.10
N SER A 260 -25.29 2.97 -7.27
CA SER A 260 -25.21 3.33 -5.85
C SER A 260 -24.34 2.38 -5.04
N SER A 261 -23.99 1.21 -5.59
CA SER A 261 -23.21 0.17 -4.92
C SER A 261 -21.94 -0.19 -5.69
N ILE A 262 -21.32 0.79 -6.35
CA ILE A 262 -20.02 0.57 -7.01
C ILE A 262 -18.99 0.13 -5.95
N PRO A 263 -18.27 -0.98 -6.17
CA PRO A 263 -17.29 -1.49 -5.21
C PRO A 263 -16.17 -0.48 -4.95
N ALA A 264 -15.65 -0.49 -3.73
CA ALA A 264 -14.47 0.28 -3.38
C ALA A 264 -13.29 -0.07 -4.30
N GLY A 265 -12.53 0.96 -4.69
CA GLY A 265 -11.42 0.82 -5.64
C GLY A 265 -11.83 0.77 -7.10
N SER A 266 -13.11 0.99 -7.43
CA SER A 266 -13.61 1.20 -8.79
C SER A 266 -14.28 2.56 -8.93
N ALA A 267 -14.33 3.10 -10.15
CA ALA A 267 -15.01 4.35 -10.46
C ALA A 267 -15.93 4.18 -11.69
N PRO A 268 -17.05 4.90 -11.79
CA PRO A 268 -17.86 4.90 -13.00
C PRO A 268 -17.09 5.51 -14.17
N ALA A 269 -17.34 5.04 -15.40
CA ALA A 269 -16.77 5.62 -16.62
C ALA A 269 -17.70 6.70 -17.18
N ASP A 270 -17.74 7.88 -16.55
CA ASP A 270 -18.68 8.97 -16.86
C ASP A 270 -18.00 10.19 -17.52
N GLY A 271 -16.71 10.08 -17.87
CA GLY A 271 -15.96 11.22 -18.37
C GLY A 271 -15.50 12.20 -17.28
N GLN A 272 -15.57 11.84 -15.99
CA GLN A 272 -15.20 12.73 -14.88
C GLN A 272 -13.69 12.90 -14.73
N LEU A 273 -13.26 14.02 -14.13
CA LEU A 273 -11.87 14.25 -13.72
C LEU A 273 -11.62 13.61 -12.35
N LEU A 274 -10.51 12.89 -12.23
CA LEU A 274 -10.06 12.26 -10.98
C LEU A 274 -8.62 12.67 -10.65
N SER A 275 -8.26 12.57 -9.37
CA SER A 275 -6.94 12.97 -8.87
C SER A 275 -5.86 11.95 -9.21
N ARG A 276 -4.74 12.43 -9.76
CA ARG A 276 -3.53 11.61 -10.01
C ARG A 276 -2.91 11.10 -8.72
N ALA A 277 -2.95 11.90 -7.66
CA ALA A 277 -2.39 11.52 -6.36
C ALA A 277 -3.21 10.42 -5.68
N LEU A 278 -4.52 10.41 -5.89
CA LEU A 278 -5.43 9.40 -5.34
C LEU A 278 -5.32 8.04 -6.06
N TYR A 279 -4.99 8.08 -7.36
CA TYR A 279 -4.85 6.90 -8.21
C TYR A 279 -3.50 6.90 -8.97
N PRO A 280 -2.37 6.76 -8.26
CA PRO A 280 -1.04 6.90 -8.86
C PRO A 280 -0.74 5.82 -9.91
N ASP A 281 -1.21 4.58 -9.70
CA ASP A 281 -1.01 3.47 -10.63
C ASP A 281 -1.79 3.67 -11.94
N VAL A 282 -3.00 4.20 -11.85
CA VAL A 282 -3.82 4.57 -13.01
C VAL A 282 -3.16 5.71 -13.77
N TRP A 283 -2.71 6.73 -13.05
CA TRP A 283 -1.99 7.84 -13.66
C TRP A 283 -0.72 7.36 -14.38
N ALA A 284 0.08 6.49 -13.76
CA ALA A 284 1.27 5.92 -14.40
C ALA A 284 0.90 5.19 -15.70
N ALA A 285 -0.16 4.39 -15.71
CA ALA A 285 -0.62 3.70 -16.91
C ALA A 285 -1.09 4.65 -18.03
N ILE A 286 -1.78 5.75 -17.69
CA ILE A 286 -2.18 6.78 -18.66
C ILE A 286 -0.94 7.50 -19.22
N ARG A 287 -0.05 7.96 -18.34
CA ARG A 287 1.20 8.64 -18.73
C ARG A 287 2.03 7.76 -19.66
N ASP A 288 2.20 6.49 -19.30
CA ASP A 288 3.00 5.50 -20.03
C ASP A 288 2.29 4.96 -21.29
N GLY A 289 1.07 5.43 -21.61
CA GLY A 289 0.36 5.09 -22.85
C GLY A 289 -0.19 3.66 -22.88
N LYS A 290 -0.45 3.04 -21.72
CA LYS A 290 -1.00 1.68 -21.61
C LYS A 290 -2.51 1.60 -21.86
N VAL A 291 -3.17 2.74 -22.05
CA VAL A 291 -4.60 2.87 -22.36
C VAL A 291 -4.79 3.87 -23.50
N PRO A 292 -5.91 3.77 -24.25
CA PRO A 292 -6.26 4.79 -25.24
C PRO A 292 -6.37 6.17 -24.58
N LYS A 293 -5.61 7.13 -25.10
CA LYS A 293 -5.60 8.51 -24.59
C LYS A 293 -5.63 9.54 -25.71
N THR A 294 -6.20 10.70 -25.40
CA THR A 294 -6.18 11.90 -26.25
C THR A 294 -5.96 13.16 -25.40
N THR A 295 -5.88 14.32 -26.04
CA THR A 295 -5.76 15.60 -25.33
C THR A 295 -7.11 16.08 -24.81
N GLU A 296 -7.10 16.88 -23.74
CA GLU A 296 -8.30 17.45 -23.15
C GLU A 296 -9.09 18.33 -24.14
N ALA A 297 -8.38 19.05 -25.01
CA ALA A 297 -8.99 19.87 -26.06
C ALA A 297 -9.75 19.00 -27.07
N ILE A 298 -9.12 17.92 -27.57
CA ILE A 298 -9.74 17.01 -28.54
C ILE A 298 -10.91 16.25 -27.91
N TRP A 299 -10.77 15.75 -26.68
CA TRP A 299 -11.83 15.07 -25.96
C TRP A 299 -13.08 15.95 -25.81
N SER A 300 -12.85 17.25 -25.55
CA SER A 300 -13.92 18.24 -25.37
C SER A 300 -14.60 18.61 -26.68
N SER A 301 -13.83 18.79 -27.77
CA SER A 301 -14.35 19.23 -29.07
C SER A 301 -14.93 18.10 -29.92
N ASP A 302 -14.40 16.87 -29.79
CA ASP A 302 -14.78 15.72 -30.60
C ASP A 302 -15.40 14.63 -29.72
N THR A 303 -16.73 14.53 -29.77
CA THR A 303 -17.47 13.57 -28.97
C THR A 303 -17.11 12.11 -29.27
N SER A 304 -16.53 11.81 -30.45
CA SER A 304 -16.08 10.44 -30.79
C SER A 304 -14.85 10.00 -29.98
N ARG A 305 -14.14 10.95 -29.37
CA ARG A 305 -12.91 10.70 -28.60
C ARG A 305 -13.15 10.46 -27.13
N ARG A 306 -14.42 10.51 -26.69
CA ARG A 306 -14.79 10.38 -25.29
C ARG A 306 -14.63 8.97 -24.72
N GLY A 307 -14.39 7.97 -25.57
CA GLY A 307 -13.98 6.63 -25.15
C GLY A 307 -12.52 6.53 -24.69
N MET A 308 -11.77 7.63 -24.70
CA MET A 308 -10.36 7.69 -24.31
C MET A 308 -10.17 8.43 -22.98
N PHE A 309 -9.05 8.12 -22.30
CA PHE A 309 -8.56 8.92 -21.18
C PHE A 309 -7.93 10.24 -21.68
N THR A 310 -7.80 11.21 -20.77
CA THR A 310 -6.94 12.38 -21.00
C THR A 310 -6.02 12.60 -19.80
N GLU A 311 -4.97 13.40 -20.01
CA GLU A 311 -4.11 13.86 -18.92
C GLU A 311 -4.76 14.99 -18.10
N GLY A 312 -6.06 15.25 -18.24
CA GLY A 312 -6.80 16.22 -17.43
C GLY A 312 -6.25 17.65 -17.55
N ASP A 313 -6.06 18.32 -16.42
CA ASP A 313 -5.53 19.69 -16.32
C ASP A 313 -4.02 19.82 -16.59
N GLY A 314 -3.33 18.72 -16.93
CA GLY A 314 -1.89 18.67 -17.17
C GLY A 314 -1.02 18.55 -15.90
N SER A 315 -1.58 18.68 -14.70
CA SER A 315 -0.83 18.72 -13.43
C SER A 315 -1.37 17.75 -12.37
N THR A 316 -2.61 17.92 -11.92
CA THR A 316 -3.17 17.27 -10.72
C THR A 316 -4.22 16.22 -11.02
N THR A 317 -4.84 16.28 -12.21
CA THR A 317 -5.97 15.42 -12.57
C THR A 317 -5.73 14.61 -13.84
N PHE A 318 -6.55 13.57 -14.05
CA PHE A 318 -6.72 12.89 -15.33
C PHE A 318 -8.22 12.70 -15.59
N ARG A 319 -8.64 12.59 -16.86
CA ARG A 319 -10.04 12.36 -17.20
C ARG A 319 -10.30 10.89 -17.53
N MET A 320 -11.39 10.36 -16.99
CA MET A 320 -11.92 9.04 -17.33
C MET A 320 -12.54 9.03 -18.74
N PRO A 321 -12.64 7.88 -19.40
CA PRO A 321 -13.53 7.74 -20.55
C PRO A 321 -15.01 7.84 -20.12
N ASP A 322 -15.89 8.18 -21.06
CA ASP A 322 -17.33 8.28 -20.85
C ASP A 322 -18.08 7.14 -21.56
N TYR A 323 -18.00 5.93 -20.99
CA TYR A 323 -18.72 4.76 -21.50
C TYR A 323 -20.20 4.79 -21.14
N ASN A 324 -20.58 5.51 -20.08
CA ASN A 324 -21.98 5.62 -19.65
C ASN A 324 -22.75 6.75 -20.35
N GLY A 325 -22.08 7.58 -21.17
CA GLY A 325 -22.70 8.70 -21.87
C GLY A 325 -23.21 9.80 -20.93
N LYS A 326 -22.53 10.01 -19.80
CA LYS A 326 -22.95 10.96 -18.75
C LYS A 326 -22.35 12.34 -18.89
N ALA A 327 -21.25 12.49 -19.64
CA ALA A 327 -20.70 13.80 -19.91
C ALA A 327 -21.64 14.61 -20.81
N ALA A 328 -21.66 15.94 -20.62
CA ALA A 328 -22.54 16.82 -21.37
C ALA A 328 -22.25 16.74 -22.88
N GLY A 329 -23.28 16.48 -23.69
CA GLY A 329 -23.16 16.35 -25.14
C GLY A 329 -22.60 15.01 -25.62
N SER A 330 -22.56 13.98 -24.77
CA SER A 330 -22.11 12.65 -25.18
C SER A 330 -23.07 12.00 -26.16
N ILE A 331 -22.51 11.14 -27.03
CA ILE A 331 -23.25 10.47 -28.12
C ILE A 331 -24.34 9.54 -27.57
N GLY A 332 -24.08 8.90 -26.43
CA GLY A 332 -24.99 7.97 -25.76
C GLY A 332 -24.24 7.03 -24.82
N ALA A 333 -24.95 6.10 -24.19
CA ALA A 333 -24.34 5.01 -23.43
C ALA A 333 -23.77 3.96 -24.39
N LEU A 334 -22.52 3.56 -24.19
CA LEU A 334 -21.77 2.78 -25.16
C LEU A 334 -21.91 1.27 -24.97
N PHE A 335 -21.83 0.54 -26.07
CA PHE A 335 -21.61 -0.90 -26.10
C PHE A 335 -20.17 -1.19 -26.52
N GLN A 336 -19.45 -1.99 -25.73
CA GLN A 336 -18.07 -2.33 -26.01
C GLN A 336 -17.98 -3.52 -26.97
N ARG A 337 -17.10 -3.42 -27.97
CA ARG A 337 -16.88 -4.45 -29.00
C ARG A 337 -15.39 -4.73 -29.20
N GLY A 338 -15.07 -5.84 -29.85
CA GLY A 338 -13.70 -6.16 -30.26
C GLY A 338 -13.17 -5.21 -31.35
N ASP A 339 -11.85 -5.15 -31.47
CA ASP A 339 -11.10 -4.29 -32.39
C ASP A 339 -10.90 -4.88 -33.80
N GLY A 340 -11.39 -6.10 -34.05
CA GLY A 340 -11.31 -6.80 -35.34
C GLY A 340 -12.12 -6.15 -36.48
N GLY A 341 -12.43 -6.94 -37.52
CA GLY A 341 -13.14 -6.45 -38.71
C GLY A 341 -14.40 -5.65 -38.39
N LEU A 342 -14.64 -4.57 -39.17
CA LEU A 342 -15.75 -3.61 -39.01
C LEU A 342 -15.67 -2.72 -37.75
N SER A 343 -14.52 -2.69 -37.04
CA SER A 343 -14.23 -1.72 -35.97
C SER A 343 -13.73 -0.37 -36.53
N ALA A 344 -13.53 0.62 -35.66
CA ALA A 344 -12.92 1.89 -36.03
C ALA A 344 -11.41 1.78 -36.33
N ALA A 345 -10.81 0.60 -36.11
CA ALA A 345 -9.37 0.32 -36.17
C ALA A 345 -8.49 1.22 -35.28
N VAL A 346 -9.09 2.02 -34.40
CA VAL A 346 -8.40 2.90 -33.45
C VAL A 346 -9.02 2.69 -32.07
N ALA A 347 -8.22 2.21 -31.12
CA ALA A 347 -8.67 1.94 -29.77
C ALA A 347 -9.22 3.21 -29.09
N GLY A 348 -10.37 3.11 -28.44
CA GLY A 348 -11.02 4.21 -27.71
C GLY A 348 -11.84 5.19 -28.58
N VAL A 349 -11.84 5.06 -29.91
CA VAL A 349 -12.74 5.83 -30.79
C VAL A 349 -14.15 5.25 -30.73
N ILE A 350 -15.14 6.11 -30.51
CA ILE A 350 -16.56 5.77 -30.53
C ILE A 350 -17.04 5.75 -31.97
N GLN A 351 -17.58 4.60 -32.40
CA GLN A 351 -18.30 4.47 -33.66
C GLN A 351 -19.76 4.82 -33.45
N ARG A 352 -20.34 5.59 -34.37
CA ARG A 352 -21.78 5.83 -34.40
C ARG A 352 -22.52 4.55 -34.76
N ASP A 353 -23.78 4.49 -34.33
CA ASP A 353 -24.73 3.53 -34.84
C ASP A 353 -24.80 3.61 -36.37
N ALA A 354 -24.96 2.45 -37.01
CA ALA A 354 -25.04 2.33 -38.45
C ALA A 354 -26.07 1.28 -38.81
N PHE A 355 -26.87 1.59 -39.83
CA PHE A 355 -27.80 0.67 -40.44
C PHE A 355 -27.34 0.39 -41.87
N GLN A 356 -27.25 -0.89 -42.23
CA GLN A 356 -26.73 -1.27 -43.54
C GLN A 356 -27.74 -0.90 -44.65
N GLY A 357 -27.20 -0.57 -45.82
CA GLY A 357 -28.02 -0.40 -47.02
C GLY A 357 -28.80 -1.68 -47.28
N HIS A 358 -30.12 -1.54 -47.42
CA HIS A 358 -31.01 -2.64 -47.72
C HIS A 358 -32.08 -2.14 -48.70
N TRP A 359 -32.63 -3.06 -49.48
CA TRP A 359 -33.65 -2.77 -50.48
C TRP A 359 -34.84 -3.70 -50.23
N HIS A 360 -36.03 -3.18 -50.51
CA HIS A 360 -37.26 -3.96 -50.51
C HIS A 360 -37.69 -4.14 -51.96
N TYR A 361 -37.93 -5.39 -52.37
CA TYR A 361 -38.50 -5.67 -53.68
C TYR A 361 -40.02 -5.73 -53.57
N HIS A 362 -40.70 -4.91 -54.36
CA HIS A 362 -42.13 -5.04 -54.55
C HIS A 362 -42.39 -6.10 -55.62
N GLN A 363 -42.99 -7.24 -55.23
CA GLN A 363 -43.45 -8.24 -56.20
C GLN A 363 -44.65 -7.68 -56.95
N TYR A 364 -44.45 -7.27 -58.20
CA TYR A 364 -45.52 -7.02 -59.14
C TYR A 364 -46.10 -8.37 -59.61
N SER A 365 -47.34 -8.67 -59.21
CA SER A 365 -48.10 -9.80 -59.74
C SER A 365 -48.70 -9.42 -61.10
N THR A 366 -48.31 -10.12 -62.17
CA THR A 366 -48.89 -9.99 -63.53
C THR A 366 -50.06 -10.93 -63.79
N ALA A 367 -50.80 -11.35 -62.76
CA ALA A 367 -52.01 -12.16 -62.96
C ALA A 367 -53.19 -11.29 -63.45
N TYR A 368 -53.24 -11.03 -64.76
CA TYR A 368 -54.49 -10.71 -65.43
C TYR A 368 -55.23 -12.03 -65.68
N THR A 369 -56.09 -12.44 -64.74
CA THR A 369 -57.11 -13.46 -65.03
C THR A 369 -58.26 -13.39 -64.02
N GLY A 370 -59.42 -12.96 -64.52
CA GLY A 370 -60.71 -13.51 -64.13
C GLY A 370 -61.37 -12.92 -62.89
N TYR A 371 -62.54 -12.34 -63.10
CA TYR A 371 -63.52 -11.98 -62.09
C TYR A 371 -63.74 -13.09 -61.04
N GLY A 372 -63.67 -12.71 -59.75
CA GLY A 372 -64.32 -13.44 -58.67
C GLY A 372 -63.41 -13.86 -57.51
N ASN A 373 -63.13 -12.95 -56.57
CA ASN A 373 -63.50 -13.14 -55.16
C ASN A 373 -63.21 -11.86 -54.36
N ALA A 374 -64.14 -11.48 -53.48
CA ALA A 374 -64.01 -10.31 -52.62
C ALA A 374 -62.92 -10.55 -51.55
N GLY A 375 -61.95 -9.63 -51.45
CA GLY A 375 -61.12 -9.49 -50.25
C GLY A 375 -59.62 -9.26 -50.41
N ALA A 376 -59.06 -9.35 -51.63
CA ALA A 376 -57.65 -9.01 -51.88
C ALA A 376 -57.57 -7.77 -52.77
N GLY A 377 -57.05 -6.66 -52.24
CA GLY A 377 -56.77 -5.46 -53.03
C GLY A 377 -55.60 -5.71 -53.98
N TRP A 378 -55.91 -5.99 -55.24
CA TRP A 378 -54.92 -6.12 -56.31
C TRP A 378 -54.44 -4.74 -56.74
N VAL A 379 -53.13 -4.52 -56.77
CA VAL A 379 -52.55 -3.33 -57.41
C VAL A 379 -52.68 -3.50 -58.92
N SER A 380 -53.62 -2.78 -59.54
CA SER A 380 -53.69 -2.67 -60.99
C SER A 380 -52.41 -2.02 -61.53
N ASN A 381 -51.95 -2.46 -62.70
CA ASN A 381 -50.80 -1.94 -63.44
C ASN A 381 -50.68 -0.40 -63.32
N ILE A 382 -49.72 0.07 -62.54
CA ILE A 382 -49.32 1.48 -62.55
C ILE A 382 -48.15 1.57 -63.52
N SER A 383 -48.47 1.89 -64.78
CA SER A 383 -47.52 2.27 -65.81
C SER A 383 -46.96 3.69 -65.62
N SER A 384 -47.08 4.26 -64.41
CA SER A 384 -46.54 5.57 -64.07
C SER A 384 -45.22 5.38 -63.34
N GLY A 385 -44.12 5.83 -63.95
CA GLY A 385 -42.80 5.82 -63.33
C GLY A 385 -42.84 6.48 -61.95
N TYR A 386 -42.01 6.00 -61.03
CA TYR A 386 -41.81 6.59 -59.70
C TYR A 386 -41.71 8.12 -59.83
N ARG A 387 -42.75 8.86 -59.46
CA ARG A 387 -42.74 10.32 -59.42
C ARG A 387 -42.36 10.76 -58.02
N ASP A 388 -41.27 11.52 -57.93
CA ASP A 388 -40.94 12.31 -56.75
C ASP A 388 -41.81 13.57 -56.76
N GLY A 389 -42.83 13.64 -55.89
CA GLY A 389 -43.71 14.82 -55.84
C GLY A 389 -44.94 14.71 -54.91
N THR A 390 -45.16 15.77 -54.14
CA THR A 390 -46.13 15.94 -53.03
C THR A 390 -47.60 16.11 -53.45
N THR A 391 -48.10 15.40 -54.46
CA THR A 391 -49.51 15.52 -54.88
C THR A 391 -50.16 14.16 -55.04
N GLU A 392 -51.10 13.85 -54.15
CA GLU A 392 -51.79 12.55 -54.06
C GLU A 392 -52.70 12.33 -55.28
N THR A 393 -52.44 11.29 -56.08
CA THR A 393 -53.41 10.77 -57.07
C THR A 393 -53.61 9.27 -56.86
N ALA A 394 -54.81 8.77 -57.16
CA ALA A 394 -55.15 7.36 -57.01
C ALA A 394 -54.24 6.47 -57.88
N GLY A 395 -53.45 5.61 -57.22
CA GLY A 395 -52.56 4.65 -57.87
C GLY A 395 -51.07 4.87 -57.68
N ASP A 396 -50.60 5.65 -56.71
CA ASP A 396 -49.16 5.72 -56.41
C ASP A 396 -48.77 4.81 -55.23
N ALA A 397 -47.53 4.27 -55.25
CA ALA A 397 -46.96 3.51 -54.14
C ALA A 397 -46.31 4.46 -53.12
N PHE A 398 -46.93 4.61 -51.95
CA PHE A 398 -46.48 5.57 -50.93
C PHE A 398 -45.53 4.93 -49.90
N ILE A 399 -44.48 5.66 -49.51
CA ILE A 399 -43.72 5.37 -48.29
C ILE A 399 -44.58 5.87 -47.11
N THR A 400 -45.11 4.93 -46.31
CA THR A 400 -45.97 5.24 -45.16
C THR A 400 -45.23 5.11 -43.84
N ASN A 401 -45.87 5.50 -42.73
CA ASN A 401 -45.38 5.20 -41.39
C ASN A 401 -45.21 3.69 -41.19
N SER A 402 -44.33 3.29 -40.26
CA SER A 402 -44.13 1.88 -39.92
C SER A 402 -45.47 1.18 -39.67
N ALA A 403 -45.78 0.14 -40.45
CA ALA A 403 -47.04 -0.58 -40.40
C ALA A 403 -46.88 -1.97 -39.75
N PRO A 404 -47.91 -2.49 -39.05
CA PRO A 404 -47.93 -3.87 -38.57
C PRO A 404 -47.79 -4.87 -39.73
N ASP A 405 -47.00 -5.93 -39.53
CA ASP A 405 -46.81 -7.02 -40.49
C ASP A 405 -47.86 -8.16 -40.32
N GLY A 406 -48.81 -7.97 -39.42
CA GLY A 406 -49.86 -8.96 -39.10
C GLY A 406 -49.40 -10.16 -38.25
N VAL A 407 -48.10 -10.28 -37.96
CA VAL A 407 -47.51 -11.41 -37.21
C VAL A 407 -46.86 -10.94 -35.91
N ASN A 408 -46.08 -9.86 -35.96
CA ASN A 408 -45.29 -9.32 -34.86
C ASN A 408 -45.93 -8.07 -34.22
N GLY A 409 -47.13 -7.69 -34.66
CA GLY A 409 -47.89 -6.56 -34.13
C GLY A 409 -47.38 -5.20 -34.59
N VAL A 410 -47.67 -4.14 -33.82
CA VAL A 410 -47.22 -2.77 -34.13
C VAL A 410 -45.69 -2.69 -33.96
N PRO A 411 -44.94 -2.18 -34.96
CA PRO A 411 -43.50 -2.01 -34.85
C PRO A 411 -43.11 -1.16 -33.65
N ARG A 412 -42.13 -1.62 -32.84
CA ARG A 412 -41.59 -0.86 -31.72
C ARG A 412 -40.61 0.17 -32.25
N THR A 413 -40.98 1.44 -32.20
CA THR A 413 -40.13 2.56 -32.66
C THR A 413 -39.65 3.41 -31.48
N ALA A 414 -38.45 3.97 -31.61
CA ALA A 414 -37.84 4.89 -30.66
C ALA A 414 -36.84 5.80 -31.41
N ALA A 415 -36.33 6.84 -30.74
CA ALA A 415 -35.32 7.75 -31.31
C ALA A 415 -33.98 7.06 -31.63
N GLU A 416 -33.76 5.85 -31.11
CA GLU A 416 -32.57 5.03 -31.34
C GLU A 416 -33.00 3.58 -31.64
N THR A 417 -32.46 3.00 -32.70
CA THR A 417 -32.60 1.57 -33.00
C THR A 417 -31.64 0.78 -32.11
N ARG A 418 -32.17 -0.12 -31.29
CA ARG A 418 -31.37 -0.92 -30.35
C ARG A 418 -31.91 -2.34 -30.19
N PRO A 419 -31.04 -3.33 -29.93
CA PRO A 419 -31.48 -4.64 -29.49
C PRO A 419 -32.13 -4.56 -28.10
N VAL A 420 -32.83 -5.61 -27.71
CA VAL A 420 -33.29 -5.79 -26.31
C VAL A 420 -32.07 -5.73 -25.39
N ASN A 421 -32.11 -4.90 -24.35
CA ASN A 421 -30.97 -4.64 -23.47
C ASN A 421 -31.41 -4.37 -22.02
N VAL A 422 -30.45 -4.35 -21.10
CA VAL A 422 -30.61 -3.99 -19.68
C VAL A 422 -29.70 -2.82 -19.33
N THR A 423 -30.20 -1.88 -18.52
CA THR A 423 -29.45 -0.70 -18.07
C THR A 423 -28.61 -1.02 -16.82
N GLY A 424 -27.35 -0.60 -16.84
CA GLY A 424 -26.44 -0.66 -15.70
C GLY A 424 -25.36 0.41 -15.81
N CYS A 425 -24.21 0.18 -15.19
CA CYS A 425 -23.09 1.14 -15.16
C CYS A 425 -21.79 0.47 -15.58
N TRP A 426 -21.11 1.03 -16.58
CA TRP A 426 -19.70 0.74 -16.82
C TRP A 426 -18.85 1.35 -15.72
N ILE A 427 -18.05 0.51 -15.08
CA ILE A 427 -17.07 0.89 -14.07
C ILE A 427 -15.68 0.45 -14.51
N ILE A 428 -14.66 1.12 -14.01
CA ILE A 428 -13.26 0.81 -14.25
C ILE A 428 -12.58 0.60 -12.91
N LYS A 429 -11.75 -0.45 -12.81
CA LYS A 429 -10.95 -0.72 -11.62
C LYS A 429 -9.81 0.29 -11.50
N MET A 430 -9.75 1.00 -10.39
CA MET A 430 -8.82 2.10 -10.17
C MET A 430 -7.66 1.75 -9.21
N GLY A 431 -7.73 0.61 -8.51
CA GLY A 431 -6.70 0.14 -7.58
C GLY A 431 -7.28 -0.72 -6.46
N ASN A 432 -6.43 -1.50 -5.77
CA ASN A 432 -6.83 -2.27 -4.58
C ASN A 432 -6.77 -1.46 -3.28
N ASN A 433 -5.96 -0.39 -3.25
CA ASN A 433 -5.87 0.55 -2.14
C ASN A 433 -5.91 1.98 -2.68
N VAL A 434 -6.97 2.73 -2.37
CA VAL A 434 -6.94 4.19 -2.47
C VAL A 434 -5.95 4.65 -1.40
N ALA A 435 -4.86 5.33 -1.77
CA ALA A 435 -4.03 6.02 -0.78
C ALA A 435 -4.96 6.96 0.01
N ASN A 436 -5.09 6.75 1.33
CA ASN A 436 -6.11 7.38 2.18
C ASN A 436 -6.42 8.82 1.73
N ALA A 437 -7.61 9.03 1.16
CA ALA A 437 -8.04 10.33 0.64
C ALA A 437 -7.83 11.43 1.69
N GLY A 438 -8.12 11.12 2.97
CA GLY A 438 -7.93 12.04 4.09
C GLY A 438 -6.48 12.49 4.35
N THR A 439 -5.46 11.70 4.00
CA THR A 439 -4.05 12.12 4.17
C THR A 439 -3.56 13.00 3.02
N ILE A 440 -4.09 12.82 1.81
CA ILE A 440 -3.74 13.63 0.64
C ILE A 440 -4.51 14.95 0.65
N ASP A 441 -5.79 14.94 1.05
CA ASP A 441 -6.61 16.15 1.16
C ASP A 441 -6.04 17.14 2.18
N ALA A 442 -5.48 16.65 3.29
CA ALA A 442 -4.79 17.49 4.27
C ALA A 442 -3.53 18.16 3.69
N ALA A 443 -2.74 17.43 2.89
CA ALA A 443 -1.54 17.97 2.24
C ALA A 443 -1.88 18.99 1.13
N ALA A 444 -2.93 18.72 0.34
CA ALA A 444 -3.44 19.63 -0.68
C ALA A 444 -4.05 20.91 -0.07
N LEU A 445 -4.78 20.77 1.05
CA LEU A 445 -5.31 21.90 1.81
C LEU A 445 -4.17 22.75 2.40
N SER A 446 -3.13 22.11 2.96
CA SER A 446 -1.94 22.81 3.47
C SER A 446 -1.22 23.61 2.37
N SER A 447 -1.09 23.05 1.18
CA SER A 447 -0.49 23.72 0.03
C SER A 447 -1.35 24.91 -0.45
N SER A 448 -2.67 24.73 -0.49
CA SER A 448 -3.62 25.80 -0.84
C SER A 448 -3.60 26.93 0.20
N HIS A 449 -3.48 26.58 1.48
CA HIS A 449 -3.36 27.54 2.57
C HIS A 449 -2.06 28.36 2.47
N ALA A 450 -0.93 27.72 2.15
CA ALA A 450 0.34 28.42 1.92
C ALA A 450 0.26 29.41 0.73
N ALA A 451 -0.43 29.03 -0.35
CA ALA A 451 -0.68 29.91 -1.48
C ALA A 451 -1.58 31.09 -1.11
N LEU A 452 -2.59 30.87 -0.25
CA LEU A 452 -3.48 31.92 0.23
C LEU A 452 -2.73 32.92 1.11
N ILE A 453 -1.86 32.46 2.02
CA ILE A 453 -0.99 33.31 2.84
C ILE A 453 -0.13 34.20 1.95
N THR A 454 0.55 33.60 0.97
CA THR A 454 1.38 34.36 0.01
C THR A 454 0.59 35.43 -0.73
N ARG A 455 -0.66 35.13 -1.11
CA ARG A 455 -1.54 36.11 -1.77
C ARG A 455 -1.96 37.23 -0.82
N VAL A 456 -2.26 36.94 0.44
CA VAL A 456 -2.58 37.95 1.45
C VAL A 456 -1.38 38.87 1.69
N ASP A 457 -0.18 38.33 1.87
CA ASP A 457 1.04 39.12 2.04
C ASP A 457 1.25 40.07 0.84
N SER A 458 1.04 39.59 -0.38
CA SER A 458 1.14 40.43 -1.58
C SER A 458 0.07 41.53 -1.65
N LEU A 459 -1.13 41.28 -1.11
CA LEU A 459 -2.21 42.27 -1.05
C LEU A 459 -1.93 43.33 0.02
N GLU A 460 -1.40 42.92 1.17
CA GLU A 460 -0.99 43.84 2.25
C GLU A 460 0.19 44.71 1.86
N ALA A 461 1.09 44.21 0.99
CA ALA A 461 2.21 44.97 0.45
C ALA A 461 1.82 46.01 -0.64
N ARG A 462 0.55 46.05 -1.08
CA ARG A 462 0.13 47.00 -2.12
C ARG A 462 0.15 48.45 -1.60
N PRO A 463 0.73 49.40 -2.35
CA PRO A 463 0.67 50.82 -2.00
C PRO A 463 -0.77 51.30 -1.85
N ARG A 464 -1.08 51.90 -0.70
CA ARG A 464 -2.41 52.47 -0.41
C ARG A 464 -2.65 53.73 -1.26
N ALA A 465 -3.87 53.86 -1.79
CA ALA A 465 -4.27 55.02 -2.56
C ALA A 465 -4.48 56.27 -1.67
N PRO A 466 -4.34 57.50 -2.22
CA PRO A 466 -4.69 58.71 -1.48
C PRO A 466 -6.13 58.65 -0.96
N GLY A 467 -6.33 58.98 0.31
CA GLY A 467 -7.63 58.94 1.00
C GLY A 467 -7.88 57.70 1.87
N ASP A 468 -7.08 56.62 1.74
CA ASP A 468 -7.18 55.47 2.65
C ASP A 468 -6.61 55.82 4.04
N GLY A 469 -7.50 56.05 5.00
CA GLY A 469 -7.16 56.38 6.39
C GLY A 469 -6.46 57.74 6.56
N GLN A 470 -6.63 58.68 5.62
CA GLN A 470 -6.07 60.02 5.67
C GLN A 470 -7.13 61.06 6.03
N THR A 471 -6.72 62.19 6.60
CA THR A 471 -7.64 63.28 6.96
C THR A 471 -7.14 64.62 6.44
N TRP A 472 -8.06 65.52 6.08
CA TRP A 472 -7.70 66.87 5.66
C TRP A 472 -7.23 67.70 6.86
N GLN A 473 -6.03 68.22 6.75
CA GLN A 473 -5.42 69.10 7.75
C GLN A 473 -5.24 70.49 7.15
N ASN A 474 -5.79 71.52 7.80
CA ASN A 474 -5.51 72.91 7.45
C ASN A 474 -4.15 73.30 8.03
N LEU A 475 -3.20 73.61 7.15
CA LEU A 475 -1.81 73.90 7.49
C LEU A 475 -1.39 75.32 7.07
N THR A 476 -2.36 76.17 6.75
CA THR A 476 -2.14 77.57 6.32
C THR A 476 -1.25 78.35 7.30
N THR A 477 -1.44 78.16 8.60
CA THR A 477 -0.65 78.84 9.64
C THR A 477 0.67 78.14 9.95
N SER A 478 0.80 76.85 9.60
CA SER A 478 1.94 75.99 9.92
C SER A 478 2.94 75.87 8.78
N ARG A 479 2.54 76.26 7.56
CA ARG A 479 3.37 76.23 6.36
C ARG A 479 3.75 77.65 5.95
N VAL A 480 4.99 77.80 5.52
CA VAL A 480 5.55 79.07 5.07
C VAL A 480 5.66 79.02 3.56
N SER A 481 5.20 80.08 2.90
CA SER A 481 5.25 80.17 1.44
C SER A 481 6.69 80.13 0.92
N GLY A 482 6.93 79.37 -0.14
CA GLY A 482 8.24 79.18 -0.76
C GLY A 482 9.14 78.14 -0.09
N THR A 483 8.78 77.66 1.11
CA THR A 483 9.52 76.59 1.79
C THR A 483 9.22 75.22 1.17
N THR A 484 10.28 74.44 0.93
CA THR A 484 10.16 73.04 0.46
C THR A 484 9.91 72.10 1.64
N TYR A 485 8.87 71.27 1.53
CA TYR A 485 8.46 70.26 2.50
C TYR A 485 8.59 68.86 1.90
N THR A 486 8.94 67.88 2.73
CA THR A 486 9.02 66.46 2.35
C THR A 486 7.83 65.69 2.88
N ASN A 487 7.20 64.86 2.04
CA ASN A 487 6.17 63.93 2.49
C ASN A 487 6.82 62.72 3.19
N THR A 488 6.64 62.63 4.50
CA THR A 488 7.20 61.56 5.36
C THR A 488 6.14 60.61 5.92
N THR A 489 4.91 60.60 5.39
CA THR A 489 3.79 59.86 6.00
C THR A 489 3.77 58.36 5.71
N GLY A 490 4.73 57.86 4.93
CA GLY A 490 4.74 56.46 4.50
C GLY A 490 3.75 56.16 3.37
N ARG A 491 3.00 57.16 2.88
CA ARG A 491 2.00 57.03 1.80
C ARG A 491 1.90 58.33 0.98
N PRO A 492 1.31 58.32 -0.23
CA PRO A 492 1.05 59.56 -0.96
C PRO A 492 0.12 60.49 -0.19
N ILE A 493 0.34 61.80 -0.27
CA ILE A 493 -0.56 62.83 0.28
C ILE A 493 -1.15 63.66 -0.86
N VAL A 494 -2.30 64.30 -0.63
CA VAL A 494 -2.83 65.31 -1.55
C VAL A 494 -2.61 66.68 -0.93
N VAL A 495 -1.96 67.56 -1.66
CA VAL A 495 -1.75 68.94 -1.27
C VAL A 495 -2.76 69.80 -2.03
N HIS A 496 -3.40 70.72 -1.32
CA HIS A 496 -4.35 71.66 -1.87
C HIS A 496 -4.02 73.07 -1.39
N ALA A 497 -3.92 74.01 -2.32
CA ALA A 497 -3.78 75.43 -2.02
C ALA A 497 -4.78 76.25 -2.84
N SER A 498 -5.34 77.29 -2.22
CA SER A 498 -6.21 78.25 -2.90
C SER A 498 -6.10 79.63 -2.28
N MET A 499 -6.50 80.65 -3.03
CA MET A 499 -6.58 82.03 -2.53
C MET A 499 -7.52 82.87 -3.41
N ARG A 500 -7.87 84.08 -2.94
CA ARG A 500 -8.78 84.98 -3.65
C ARG A 500 -8.09 86.03 -4.53
N ASN A 501 -6.87 86.42 -4.22
CA ASN A 501 -6.16 87.50 -4.92
C ASN A 501 -4.65 87.25 -4.87
N GLY A 502 -3.97 87.26 -6.02
CA GLY A 502 -2.55 86.88 -6.17
C GLY A 502 -2.36 85.75 -7.20
N ALA A 503 -1.18 85.13 -7.21
CA ALA A 503 -0.83 83.95 -8.04
C ALA A 503 -0.11 82.85 -7.21
N ILE A 504 -0.54 81.59 -7.37
CA ILE A 504 0.02 80.39 -6.73
C ILE A 504 0.94 79.72 -7.73
N THR A 505 2.15 79.42 -7.29
CA THR A 505 3.08 78.51 -7.99
C THR A 505 3.30 77.29 -7.11
N ALA A 506 2.96 76.11 -7.63
CA ALA A 506 3.10 74.84 -6.93
C ALA A 506 4.15 73.97 -7.61
N ILE A 507 5.11 73.48 -6.83
CA ILE A 507 6.25 72.70 -7.32
C ILE A 507 6.26 71.37 -6.56
N CYS A 508 6.34 70.24 -7.26
CA CYS A 508 6.47 68.91 -6.67
C CYS A 508 7.63 68.18 -7.33
N ASN A 509 8.58 67.67 -6.55
CA ASN A 509 9.81 67.00 -7.02
C ASN A 509 10.56 67.81 -8.10
N GLY A 510 10.62 69.13 -7.93
CA GLY A 510 11.27 70.05 -8.87
C GLY A 510 10.46 70.38 -10.13
N LEU A 511 9.29 69.77 -10.34
CA LEU A 511 8.40 70.08 -11.45
C LEU A 511 7.36 71.13 -11.02
N THR A 512 7.27 72.23 -11.75
CA THR A 512 6.21 73.22 -11.59
C THR A 512 4.90 72.67 -12.14
N LEU A 513 3.98 72.31 -11.25
CA LEU A 513 2.66 71.75 -11.57
C LEU A 513 1.60 72.84 -11.80
N THR A 514 1.80 74.00 -11.18
CA THR A 514 0.94 75.18 -11.37
C THR A 514 1.85 76.39 -11.42
N ASP A 515 1.69 77.21 -12.45
CA ASP A 515 2.42 78.47 -12.62
C ASP A 515 1.41 79.60 -12.78
N GLY A 516 1.21 80.38 -11.71
CA GLY A 516 0.35 81.55 -11.74
C GLY A 516 -1.17 81.28 -11.65
N GLY A 517 -1.62 80.35 -10.79
CA GLY A 517 -3.04 80.02 -10.60
C GLY A 517 -3.69 80.63 -9.34
N PHE A 518 -5.01 80.53 -9.20
CA PHE A 518 -5.74 80.82 -7.94
C PHE A 518 -5.98 79.59 -7.07
N HIS A 519 -5.66 78.40 -7.60
CA HIS A 519 -5.87 77.11 -6.99
C HIS A 519 -4.81 76.11 -7.50
N ALA A 520 -4.32 75.25 -6.63
CA ALA A 520 -3.44 74.14 -6.97
C ALA A 520 -3.83 72.91 -6.15
N ALA A 521 -3.98 71.75 -6.80
CA ALA A 521 -4.20 70.48 -6.12
C ALA A 521 -3.37 69.39 -6.78
N PHE A 522 -2.56 68.67 -6.01
CA PHE A 522 -1.63 67.70 -6.56
C PHE A 522 -1.26 66.62 -5.53
N VAL A 523 -0.82 65.46 -6.03
CA VAL A 523 -0.35 64.35 -5.21
C VAL A 523 1.15 64.49 -4.99
N VAL A 524 1.60 64.30 -3.75
CA VAL A 524 3.02 64.19 -3.40
C VAL A 524 3.29 62.73 -2.97
N PRO A 525 4.08 61.96 -3.74
CA PRO A 525 4.45 60.60 -3.36
C PRO A 525 5.16 60.55 -2.00
N ASN A 526 5.16 59.38 -1.34
CA ASN A 526 5.96 59.19 -0.13
C ASN A 526 7.45 59.45 -0.44
N GLY A 527 8.13 60.20 0.42
CA GLY A 527 9.51 60.67 0.21
C GLY A 527 9.66 61.83 -0.79
N GLY A 528 8.58 62.20 -1.51
CA GLY A 528 8.58 63.32 -2.43
C GLY A 528 8.65 64.67 -1.73
N THR A 529 9.18 65.67 -2.42
CA THR A 529 9.30 67.05 -1.92
C THR A 529 8.34 67.97 -2.66
N TYR A 530 7.87 69.03 -2.02
CA TYR A 530 6.98 69.99 -2.67
C TYR A 530 7.07 71.37 -2.01
N SER A 531 6.72 72.42 -2.74
CA SER A 531 6.67 73.81 -2.27
C SER A 531 5.49 74.54 -2.89
N ILE A 532 4.92 75.50 -2.16
CA ILE A 532 3.86 76.38 -2.65
C ILE A 532 4.26 77.82 -2.39
N ILE A 533 4.30 78.61 -3.46
CA ILE A 533 4.60 80.03 -3.43
C ILE A 533 3.29 80.79 -3.67
N PHE A 534 2.97 81.72 -2.78
CA PHE A 534 1.86 82.65 -2.90
C PHE A 534 2.45 84.03 -3.13
N THR A 535 2.04 84.74 -4.18
CA THR A 535 2.44 86.15 -4.36
C THR A 535 1.75 87.08 -3.36
N ASN A 536 0.66 86.63 -2.74
CA ASN A 536 -0.05 87.30 -1.66
C ASN A 536 -0.63 86.25 -0.69
N THR A 537 -0.41 86.41 0.61
CA THR A 537 -0.85 85.46 1.65
C THR A 537 -2.21 85.80 2.27
N VAL A 538 -2.82 86.93 1.90
CA VAL A 538 -4.12 87.35 2.43
C VAL A 538 -5.23 86.39 1.93
N ASN A 539 -5.94 85.76 2.87
CA ASN A 539 -7.00 84.77 2.60
C ASN A 539 -6.53 83.54 1.79
N ALA A 540 -5.25 83.17 1.89
CA ALA A 540 -4.77 81.90 1.36
C ALA A 540 -5.24 80.72 2.23
N VAL A 541 -5.43 79.56 1.61
CA VAL A 541 -5.69 78.27 2.26
C VAL A 541 -4.64 77.29 1.75
N TRP A 542 -3.99 76.59 2.68
CA TRP A 542 -3.15 75.44 2.40
C TRP A 542 -3.64 74.27 3.24
N ALA A 543 -4.07 73.20 2.59
CA ALA A 543 -4.50 71.97 3.23
C ALA A 543 -3.75 70.75 2.67
N GLU A 544 -3.54 69.75 3.51
CA GLU A 544 -2.98 68.46 3.12
C GLU A 544 -3.95 67.34 3.54
N LEU A 545 -4.32 66.44 2.62
CA LEU A 545 -4.94 65.16 2.95
C LEU A 545 -3.81 64.18 3.24
N ARG A 546 -3.62 63.85 4.52
CA ARG A 546 -2.43 63.10 4.95
C ARG A 546 -2.69 62.04 5.99
#